data_AF-A0A7C3UJY2-F1
#
_entry.id   AF-A0A7C3UJY2-F1
#
_cell.length_a   1.000
_cell.length_b   1.000
_cell.length_c   1.000
_cell.angle_alpha   90.00
_cell.angle_beta   90.00
_cell.angle_gamma   90.00
#
_symmetry.space_group_name_H-M   'P 1'
#
loop_
_entity.id
_entity.type
_entity.pdbx_description
1 polymer ?
#
loop_
_entity_poly.entity_id
_entity_poly.type
_entity_poly.pdbx_seq_one_letter_code
_entity_poly.pdbx_strand_id
1 'polypeptide(L)'
;MESIFSDIHVRVIYPEISFKCDPSLECSVCCKIAPADLNEDEYNQLIRAGYRDFAYPVGFGIYLMKKKEKGCIFLKGYKCKIHNIRPVSCRAFPFTPAFFDFYDKVLVCVFDPKALKMCKGIDKGRMENELVYECALACRKLFIDRIKMISKIRKLEEAFLLAALSTPKKIGMIRDSPWRSQCYCCGHPLKISGEYKIYKEIQRNFIDYGEFLVCERCLEEDIEKRRRELLFSLEVPKEFLE
;
A
#
# COMPACT_ATOMS: atom_id res chain seq x y z
N MET A 1 -18.37 0.01 -11.87
CA MET A 1 -17.13 -0.61 -11.35
C MET A 1 -15.96 0.37 -11.32
N GLU A 2 -15.79 1.23 -12.35
CA GLU A 2 -14.74 2.26 -12.37
C GLU A 2 -14.92 3.39 -11.34
N SER A 3 -16.16 3.72 -10.95
CA SER A 3 -16.45 4.86 -10.06
C SER A 3 -15.95 4.69 -8.63
N ILE A 4 -15.84 3.48 -8.08
CA ILE A 4 -15.33 3.29 -6.71
C ILE A 4 -13.82 3.55 -6.64
N PHE A 5 -13.11 3.33 -7.75
CA PHE A 5 -11.67 3.49 -7.80
C PHE A 5 -11.24 4.91 -8.12
N SER A 6 -12.07 5.71 -8.82
CA SER A 6 -11.77 7.11 -9.15
C SER A 6 -11.57 7.98 -7.90
N ASP A 7 -12.25 7.61 -6.81
CA ASP A 7 -12.38 8.44 -5.61
C ASP A 7 -11.31 8.13 -4.54
N ILE A 8 -10.43 7.16 -4.80
CA ILE A 8 -9.33 6.85 -3.88
C ILE A 8 -8.25 7.93 -4.02
N HIS A 9 -8.30 8.90 -3.12
CA HIS A 9 -7.26 9.92 -2.94
C HIS A 9 -6.04 9.33 -2.23
N VAL A 10 -4.86 9.91 -2.47
CA VAL A 10 -3.60 9.47 -1.86
C VAL A 10 -3.01 10.59 -1.02
N ARG A 11 -2.68 10.28 0.24
CA ARG A 11 -1.89 11.14 1.11
C ARG A 11 -0.51 10.53 1.28
N VAL A 12 0.55 11.26 0.91
CA VAL A 12 1.94 10.79 1.06
C VAL A 12 2.55 11.40 2.31
N ILE A 13 3.22 10.58 3.11
CA ILE A 13 3.95 10.99 4.32
C ILE A 13 5.38 10.46 4.23
N TYR A 14 6.37 11.31 4.45
CA TYR A 14 7.78 10.93 4.46
C TYR A 14 8.52 11.78 5.50
N PRO A 15 9.61 11.27 6.11
CA PRO A 15 10.39 12.07 7.05
C PRO A 15 11.04 13.26 6.32
N GLU A 16 11.54 14.24 7.06
CA GLU A 16 12.38 15.31 6.51
C GLU A 16 13.71 14.72 6.01
N ILE A 17 13.72 14.27 4.76
CA ILE A 17 14.88 13.67 4.09
C ILE A 17 15.06 14.29 2.72
N SER A 18 16.31 14.26 2.27
CA SER A 18 16.64 14.55 0.87
C SER A 18 16.80 13.22 0.12
N PHE A 19 16.25 13.12 -1.07
CA PHE A 19 16.20 11.89 -1.86
C PHE A 19 16.28 12.18 -3.35
N LYS A 20 17.17 11.47 -4.05
CA LYS A 20 17.26 11.47 -5.51
C LYS A 20 17.38 10.04 -6.05
N CYS A 21 16.45 9.64 -6.92
CA CYS A 21 16.55 8.38 -7.66
C CYS A 21 17.14 8.66 -9.05
N ASP A 22 18.46 8.61 -9.18
CA ASP A 22 19.17 8.95 -10.42
C ASP A 22 19.96 7.76 -10.98
N PRO A 23 19.84 7.44 -12.28
CA PRO A 23 20.70 6.46 -12.95
C PRO A 23 22.21 6.68 -12.78
N SER A 24 22.65 7.93 -12.58
CA SER A 24 24.05 8.32 -12.35
C SER A 24 24.60 7.81 -11.01
N LEU A 25 23.73 7.42 -10.07
CA LEU A 25 24.15 6.86 -8.77
C LEU A 25 24.65 5.41 -8.88
N GLU A 26 24.58 4.80 -10.07
CA GLU A 26 24.91 3.39 -10.31
C GLU A 26 24.28 2.48 -9.24
N CYS A 27 23.00 2.75 -8.93
CA CYS A 27 22.28 2.08 -7.85
C CYS A 27 21.43 0.93 -8.40
N SER A 28 21.59 -0.26 -7.81
CA SER A 28 20.75 -1.43 -8.08
C SER A 28 20.22 -2.09 -6.81
N VAL A 29 20.24 -1.36 -5.69
CA VAL A 29 19.91 -1.92 -4.37
C VAL A 29 18.49 -2.48 -4.34
N CYS A 30 17.49 -1.73 -4.81
CA CYS A 30 16.11 -2.21 -4.86
C CYS A 30 15.97 -3.47 -5.74
N CYS A 31 16.64 -3.52 -6.89
CA CYS A 31 16.66 -4.69 -7.77
C CYS A 31 17.35 -5.92 -7.13
N LYS A 32 18.26 -5.73 -6.18
CA LYS A 32 18.98 -6.83 -5.49
C LYS A 32 18.18 -7.45 -4.35
N ILE A 33 17.43 -6.60 -3.63
CA ILE A 33 16.79 -6.98 -2.37
C ILE A 33 15.40 -7.57 -2.61
N ALA A 34 14.58 -6.92 -3.43
CA ALA A 34 13.17 -7.29 -3.59
C ALA A 34 12.81 -7.40 -5.08
N PRO A 35 12.86 -8.60 -5.68
CA PRO A 35 12.19 -8.85 -6.96
C PRO A 35 10.71 -8.48 -6.83
N ALA A 36 10.16 -7.85 -7.87
CA ALA A 36 8.78 -7.41 -7.87
C ALA A 36 7.80 -8.58 -8.04
N ASP A 37 6.68 -8.49 -7.33
CA ASP A 37 5.46 -9.22 -7.70
C ASP A 37 4.85 -8.53 -8.92
N LEU A 38 4.28 -9.33 -9.82
CA LEU A 38 3.55 -8.88 -11.00
C LEU A 38 2.08 -9.26 -10.85
N ASN A 39 1.20 -8.35 -11.24
CA ASN A 39 -0.16 -8.72 -11.61
C ASN A 39 -0.20 -9.30 -13.03
N GLU A 40 -1.36 -9.82 -13.42
CA GLU A 40 -1.61 -10.42 -14.72
C GLU A 40 -1.37 -9.46 -15.90
N ASP A 41 -1.78 -8.19 -15.77
CA ASP A 41 -1.58 -7.17 -16.81
C ASP A 41 -0.09 -6.89 -17.05
N GLU A 42 0.69 -6.78 -15.98
CA GLU A 42 2.14 -6.55 -16.01
C GLU A 42 2.89 -7.75 -16.57
N TYR A 43 2.50 -8.97 -16.17
CA TYR A 43 3.03 -10.20 -16.75
C TYR A 43 2.80 -10.22 -18.27
N ASN A 44 1.58 -9.95 -18.71
CA ASN A 44 1.22 -9.91 -20.13
C ASN A 44 1.90 -8.76 -20.88
N GLN A 45 2.14 -7.61 -20.24
CA GLN A 45 2.92 -6.52 -20.81
C GLN A 45 4.35 -6.96 -21.12
N LEU A 46 5.02 -7.66 -20.20
CA LEU A 46 6.38 -8.15 -20.39
C LEU A 46 6.46 -9.27 -21.45
N ILE A 47 5.45 -10.14 -21.53
CA ILE A 47 5.34 -11.13 -22.62
C ILE A 47 5.22 -10.43 -23.97
N ARG A 48 4.36 -9.41 -24.10
CA ARG A 48 4.21 -8.63 -25.34
C ARG A 48 5.48 -7.89 -25.73
N ALA A 49 6.27 -7.46 -24.75
CA ALA A 49 7.59 -6.86 -24.97
C ALA A 49 8.69 -7.88 -25.34
N GLY A 50 8.35 -9.16 -25.51
CA GLY A 50 9.28 -10.21 -25.96
C GLY A 50 10.05 -10.92 -24.85
N TYR A 51 9.81 -10.60 -23.58
CA TYR A 51 10.45 -11.31 -22.47
C TYR A 51 9.79 -12.67 -22.26
N ARG A 52 10.59 -13.68 -21.89
CA ARG A 52 10.17 -15.05 -21.58
C ARG A 52 10.89 -15.54 -20.33
N ASP A 53 10.33 -16.55 -19.69
CA ASP A 53 10.93 -17.23 -18.53
C ASP A 53 11.37 -16.31 -17.36
N PHE A 54 10.66 -15.19 -17.17
CA PHE A 54 11.07 -14.16 -16.19
C PHE A 54 10.32 -14.20 -14.86
N ALA A 55 9.23 -14.96 -14.78
CA ALA A 55 8.39 -15.09 -13.60
C ALA A 55 7.70 -16.45 -13.56
N TYR A 56 7.14 -16.83 -12.41
CA TYR A 56 6.31 -18.02 -12.24
C TYR A 56 5.00 -17.66 -11.52
N PRO A 57 3.88 -18.32 -11.85
CA PRO A 57 2.59 -18.03 -11.23
C PRO A 57 2.57 -18.54 -9.78
N VAL A 58 1.92 -17.79 -8.89
CA VAL A 58 1.68 -18.20 -7.49
C VAL A 58 0.21 -18.21 -7.08
N GLY A 59 -0.69 -17.97 -8.03
CA GLY A 59 -2.14 -18.03 -7.85
C GLY A 59 -2.84 -16.67 -7.95
N PHE A 60 -4.15 -16.70 -8.25
CA PHE A 60 -5.02 -15.52 -8.33
C PHE A 60 -4.54 -14.40 -9.27
N GLY A 61 -3.77 -14.74 -10.32
CA GLY A 61 -3.20 -13.77 -11.25
C GLY A 61 -1.98 -13.02 -10.72
N ILE A 62 -1.33 -13.54 -9.67
CA ILE A 62 -0.05 -13.07 -9.16
C ILE A 62 1.08 -13.91 -9.76
N TYR A 63 2.14 -13.25 -10.20
CA TYR A 63 3.37 -13.88 -10.67
C TYR A 63 4.55 -13.33 -9.88
N LEU A 64 5.39 -14.23 -9.36
CA LEU A 64 6.65 -13.85 -8.71
C LEU A 64 7.75 -13.77 -9.75
N MET A 65 8.43 -12.62 -9.80
CA MET A 65 9.57 -12.43 -10.68
C MET A 65 10.77 -13.26 -10.21
N LYS A 66 11.41 -13.96 -11.15
CA LYS A 66 12.59 -14.76 -10.85
C LYS A 66 13.76 -13.89 -10.37
N LYS A 67 14.52 -14.46 -9.43
CA LYS A 67 15.79 -13.90 -8.95
C LYS A 67 16.95 -14.71 -9.55
N LYS A 68 18.02 -14.02 -9.95
CA LYS A 68 19.35 -14.58 -10.25
C LYS A 68 20.27 -14.30 -9.07
N GLU A 69 21.45 -14.94 -9.02
CA GLU A 69 22.43 -14.76 -7.92
C GLU A 69 22.66 -13.30 -7.54
N LYS A 70 22.69 -12.40 -8.54
CA LYS A 70 22.98 -10.97 -8.35
C LYS A 70 21.75 -10.07 -8.20
N GLY A 71 20.53 -10.62 -8.08
CA GLY A 71 19.29 -9.85 -7.93
C GLY A 71 18.19 -10.20 -8.94
N CYS A 72 17.30 -9.26 -9.21
CA CYS A 72 16.22 -9.37 -10.20
C CYS A 72 16.74 -9.86 -11.57
N ILE A 73 15.98 -10.72 -12.24
CA ILE A 73 16.31 -11.26 -13.57
C ILE A 73 16.58 -10.19 -14.65
N PHE A 74 15.98 -9.00 -14.51
CA PHE A 74 16.15 -7.88 -15.44
C PHE A 74 17.31 -6.95 -15.10
N LEU A 75 18.05 -7.20 -14.01
CA LEU A 75 19.22 -6.41 -13.64
C LEU A 75 20.42 -6.77 -14.54
N LYS A 76 20.99 -5.77 -15.22
CA LYS A 76 22.26 -5.87 -15.96
C LYS A 76 23.22 -4.79 -15.47
N GLY A 77 24.24 -5.18 -14.72
CA GLY A 77 25.12 -4.24 -14.02
C GLY A 77 24.32 -3.44 -12.99
N TYR A 78 24.18 -2.13 -13.22
CA TYR A 78 23.36 -1.23 -12.40
C TYR A 78 22.07 -0.79 -13.07
N LYS A 79 21.76 -1.32 -14.26
CA LYS A 79 20.62 -0.88 -15.08
C LYS A 79 19.52 -1.94 -15.12
N CYS A 80 18.28 -1.49 -15.03
CA CYS A 80 17.10 -2.31 -15.24
C CYS A 80 16.80 -2.41 -16.74
N LYS A 81 16.81 -3.62 -17.32
CA LYS A 81 16.51 -3.84 -18.74
C LYS A 81 15.08 -3.45 -19.14
N ILE A 82 14.16 -3.44 -18.18
CA ILE A 82 12.74 -3.14 -18.39
C ILE A 82 12.34 -1.79 -17.78
N HIS A 83 13.28 -0.86 -17.58
CA HIS A 83 13.04 0.37 -16.81
C HIS A 83 11.78 1.15 -17.23
N ASN A 84 11.52 1.22 -18.55
CA ASN A 84 10.38 1.94 -19.14
C ASN A 84 9.03 1.22 -18.97
N ILE A 85 9.05 -0.10 -18.75
CA ILE A 85 7.85 -0.92 -18.54
C ILE A 85 7.94 -1.65 -17.20
N ARG A 86 8.59 -1.01 -16.22
CA ARG A 86 8.82 -1.61 -14.91
C ARG A 86 7.49 -1.79 -14.16
N PRO A 87 7.35 -2.86 -13.36
CA PRO A 87 6.14 -3.10 -12.58
C PRO A 87 5.79 -1.92 -11.68
N VAL A 88 4.51 -1.77 -11.36
CA VAL A 88 3.97 -0.76 -10.45
C VAL A 88 4.67 -0.83 -9.10
N SER A 89 4.97 -2.02 -8.59
CA SER A 89 5.73 -2.20 -7.35
C SER A 89 7.13 -1.56 -7.41
N CYS A 90 7.81 -1.67 -8.56
CA CYS A 90 9.07 -0.96 -8.80
C CYS A 90 8.90 0.54 -8.99
N ARG A 91 7.75 1.02 -9.50
CA ARG A 91 7.45 2.46 -9.64
C ARG A 91 7.05 3.12 -8.31
N ALA A 92 6.42 2.36 -7.42
CA ALA A 92 6.03 2.85 -6.11
C ALA A 92 7.24 3.10 -5.20
N PHE A 93 8.28 2.25 -5.29
CA PHE A 93 9.48 2.37 -4.46
C PHE A 93 10.16 3.75 -4.65
N PRO A 94 10.57 4.44 -3.57
CA PRO A 94 10.69 3.97 -2.19
C PRO A 94 9.43 4.08 -1.33
N PHE A 95 8.28 4.44 -1.90
CA PHE A 95 7.02 4.53 -1.18
C PHE A 95 6.24 3.21 -1.19
N THR A 96 5.38 3.04 -0.19
CA THR A 96 4.48 1.89 -0.08
C THR A 96 3.10 2.31 0.45
N PRO A 97 2.00 1.68 -0.02
CA PRO A 97 0.70 1.83 0.61
C PRO A 97 0.76 1.36 2.06
N ALA A 98 0.40 2.25 3.00
CA ALA A 98 0.49 1.98 4.43
C ALA A 98 -0.85 1.50 5.01
N PHE A 99 -1.88 2.32 4.90
CA PHE A 99 -3.24 2.05 5.38
C PHE A 99 -4.25 2.90 4.64
N PHE A 100 -5.52 2.53 4.71
CA PHE A 100 -6.61 3.39 4.27
C PHE A 100 -7.20 4.08 5.51
N ASP A 101 -7.22 5.41 5.53
CA ASP A 101 -7.91 6.17 6.57
C ASP A 101 -9.38 6.29 6.16
N PHE A 102 -10.25 5.52 6.82
CA PHE A 102 -11.67 5.49 6.48
C PHE A 102 -12.39 6.79 6.85
N TYR A 103 -11.82 7.55 7.78
CA TYR A 103 -12.38 8.84 8.16
C TYR A 103 -12.13 9.86 7.05
N ASP A 104 -10.86 10.05 6.69
CA ASP A 104 -10.45 11.03 5.67
C ASP A 104 -10.69 10.50 4.23
N LYS A 105 -11.10 9.23 4.09
CA LYS A 105 -11.29 8.49 2.83
C LYS A 105 -10.08 8.55 1.90
N VAL A 106 -8.88 8.46 2.48
CA VAL A 106 -7.61 8.53 1.75
C VAL A 106 -6.74 7.30 1.97
N LEU A 107 -6.08 6.86 0.90
CA LEU A 107 -4.98 5.91 0.99
C LEU A 107 -3.73 6.64 1.48
N VAL A 108 -3.25 6.28 2.67
CA VAL A 108 -1.99 6.80 3.20
C VAL A 108 -0.84 5.96 2.65
N CYS A 109 0.12 6.64 2.03
CA CYS A 109 1.37 6.06 1.54
C CYS A 109 2.52 6.65 2.33
N VAL A 110 3.49 5.80 2.69
CA VAL A 110 4.67 6.23 3.44
C VAL A 110 5.94 5.88 2.71
N PHE A 111 7.02 6.61 2.98
CA PHE A 111 8.36 6.17 2.58
C PHE A 111 8.66 4.84 3.32
N ASP A 112 9.15 3.82 2.63
CA ASP A 112 9.41 2.53 3.27
C ASP A 112 10.57 2.69 4.29
N PRO A 113 10.37 2.40 5.59
CA PRO A 113 11.44 2.48 6.58
C PRO A 113 12.67 1.61 6.25
N LYS A 114 12.49 0.54 5.48
CA LYS A 114 13.61 -0.28 4.99
C LYS A 114 14.40 0.45 3.92
N ALA A 115 13.73 1.24 3.07
CA ALA A 115 14.41 2.08 2.09
C ALA A 115 15.33 3.10 2.78
N LEU A 116 14.94 3.63 3.95
CA LEU A 116 15.79 4.54 4.75
C LEU A 116 17.16 3.94 5.10
N LYS A 117 17.24 2.62 5.25
CA LYS A 117 18.46 1.91 5.66
C LYS A 117 19.34 1.49 4.48
N MET A 118 18.76 1.35 3.29
CA MET A 118 19.42 0.68 2.16
C MET A 118 19.56 1.55 0.91
N CYS A 119 18.74 2.58 0.75
CA CYS A 119 18.67 3.30 -0.50
C CYS A 119 19.81 4.31 -0.65
N LYS A 120 20.67 4.11 -1.66
CA LYS A 120 21.78 5.03 -1.98
C LYS A 120 21.34 6.43 -2.43
N GLY A 121 20.05 6.60 -2.77
CA GLY A 121 19.50 7.88 -3.19
C GLY A 121 19.21 8.85 -2.04
N ILE A 122 19.24 8.37 -0.81
CA ILE A 122 19.07 9.21 0.38
C ILE A 122 20.29 10.12 0.52
N ASP A 123 20.05 11.38 0.86
CA ASP A 123 21.07 12.42 1.00
C ASP A 123 21.80 12.79 -0.31
N LYS A 124 21.19 12.50 -1.47
CA LYS A 124 21.75 12.78 -2.81
C LYS A 124 21.08 13.89 -3.60
N GLY A 125 20.17 14.64 -2.97
CA GLY A 125 19.49 15.77 -3.61
C GLY A 125 18.10 15.99 -3.05
N ARG A 126 17.42 17.04 -3.51
CA ARG A 126 16.05 17.36 -3.05
C ARG A 126 15.06 16.29 -3.49
N MET A 127 14.08 16.00 -2.63
CA MET A 127 12.91 15.23 -3.01
C MET A 127 12.12 16.00 -4.07
N GLU A 128 11.97 15.43 -5.26
CA GLU A 128 11.24 16.07 -6.37
C GLU A 128 9.75 15.77 -6.28
N ASN A 129 8.91 16.79 -6.43
CA ASN A 129 7.45 16.65 -6.35
C ASN A 129 6.89 15.69 -7.42
N GLU A 130 7.47 15.71 -8.62
CA GLU A 130 7.06 14.83 -9.72
C GLU A 130 7.29 13.36 -9.37
N LEU A 131 8.46 13.03 -8.81
CA LEU A 131 8.77 11.69 -8.30
C LEU A 131 7.77 11.26 -7.22
N VAL A 132 7.50 12.13 -6.23
CA VAL A 132 6.53 11.84 -5.16
C VAL A 132 5.15 11.55 -5.75
N TYR A 133 4.72 12.35 -6.73
CA TYR A 133 3.46 12.18 -7.42
C TYR A 133 3.39 10.87 -8.20
N GLU A 134 4.42 10.52 -8.98
CA GLU A 134 4.49 9.25 -9.70
C GLU A 134 4.43 8.04 -8.75
N CYS A 135 5.19 8.09 -7.65
CA CYS A 135 5.17 7.05 -6.63
C CYS A 135 3.80 6.94 -5.95
N ALA A 136 3.11 8.07 -5.71
CA ALA A 136 1.76 8.08 -5.16
C ALA A 136 0.75 7.40 -6.09
N LEU A 137 0.80 7.70 -7.40
CA LEU A 137 -0.03 7.04 -8.41
C LEU A 137 0.25 5.54 -8.48
N ALA A 138 1.53 5.15 -8.40
CA ALA A 138 1.92 3.75 -8.36
C ALA A 138 1.40 3.05 -7.08
N CYS A 139 1.50 3.68 -5.92
CA CYS A 139 0.94 3.14 -4.67
C CYS A 139 -0.58 2.98 -4.74
N ARG A 140 -1.31 3.97 -5.29
CA ARG A 140 -2.74 3.85 -5.56
C ARG A 140 -3.04 2.66 -6.44
N LYS A 141 -2.30 2.49 -7.53
CA LYS A 141 -2.47 1.35 -8.42
C LYS A 141 -2.19 0.01 -7.72
N LEU A 142 -1.16 -0.09 -6.88
CA LEU A 142 -0.93 -1.32 -6.08
C LEU A 142 -2.12 -1.66 -5.19
N PHE A 143 -2.69 -0.65 -4.54
CA PHE A 143 -3.85 -0.84 -3.68
C PHE A 143 -5.08 -1.29 -4.48
N ILE A 144 -5.37 -0.64 -5.61
CA ILE A 144 -6.47 -1.02 -6.52
C ILE A 144 -6.27 -2.42 -7.09
N ASP A 145 -5.06 -2.75 -7.55
CA ASP A 145 -4.75 -4.07 -8.11
C ASP A 145 -4.96 -5.16 -7.06
N ARG A 146 -4.64 -4.87 -5.79
CA ARG A 146 -4.93 -5.78 -4.68
C ARG A 146 -6.43 -5.96 -4.47
N ILE A 147 -7.23 -4.89 -4.56
CA ILE A 147 -8.70 -4.98 -4.47
C ILE A 147 -9.23 -5.85 -5.61
N LYS A 148 -8.83 -5.57 -6.85
CA LYS A 148 -9.23 -6.34 -8.04
C LYS A 148 -8.87 -7.82 -7.92
N MET A 149 -7.71 -8.12 -7.36
CA MET A 149 -7.27 -9.49 -7.14
C MET A 149 -8.16 -10.20 -6.11
N ILE A 150 -8.45 -9.57 -4.96
CA ILE A 150 -9.33 -10.15 -3.93
C ILE A 150 -10.77 -10.25 -4.44
N SER A 151 -11.22 -9.31 -5.29
CA SER A 151 -12.58 -9.32 -5.85
C SER A 151 -12.81 -10.46 -6.85
N LYS A 152 -11.76 -11.19 -7.27
CA LYS A 152 -11.91 -12.45 -8.01
C LYS A 152 -12.54 -13.56 -7.16
N ILE A 153 -12.50 -13.44 -5.82
CA ILE A 153 -12.97 -14.48 -4.88
C ILE A 153 -13.91 -13.95 -3.78
N ARG A 154 -14.07 -12.63 -3.66
CA ARG A 154 -14.92 -11.96 -2.67
C ARG A 154 -15.73 -10.85 -3.34
N LYS A 155 -16.78 -10.37 -2.68
CA LYS A 155 -17.50 -9.17 -3.15
C LYS A 155 -16.58 -7.96 -3.14
N LEU A 156 -16.88 -6.95 -3.94
CA LEU A 156 -15.99 -5.80 -4.14
C LEU A 156 -15.75 -5.02 -2.84
N GLU A 157 -16.79 -4.86 -2.03
CA GLU A 157 -16.77 -4.17 -0.74
C GLU A 157 -15.92 -4.93 0.27
N GLU A 158 -16.08 -6.26 0.32
CA GLU A 158 -15.25 -7.15 1.14
C GLU A 158 -13.79 -7.11 0.68
N ALA A 159 -13.54 -7.10 -0.63
CA ALA A 159 -12.21 -7.01 -1.20
C ALA A 159 -11.52 -5.69 -0.83
N PHE A 160 -12.26 -4.59 -0.87
CA PHE A 160 -11.80 -3.28 -0.41
C PHE A 160 -11.44 -3.30 1.08
N LEU A 161 -12.33 -3.79 1.94
CA LEU A 161 -12.10 -3.87 3.38
C LEU A 161 -10.90 -4.78 3.71
N LEU A 162 -10.81 -5.94 3.08
CA LEU A 162 -9.68 -6.86 3.24
C LEU A 162 -8.37 -6.21 2.79
N ALA A 163 -8.35 -5.50 1.67
CA ALA A 163 -7.16 -4.76 1.24
C ALA A 163 -6.79 -3.66 2.25
N ALA A 164 -7.74 -2.83 2.65
CA ALA A 164 -7.55 -1.72 3.58
C ALA A 164 -7.02 -2.18 4.94
N LEU A 165 -7.66 -3.16 5.57
CA LEU A 165 -7.36 -3.61 6.92
C LEU A 165 -6.10 -4.49 6.98
N SER A 166 -5.81 -5.28 5.95
CA SER A 166 -4.62 -6.16 5.96
C SER A 166 -3.33 -5.50 5.47
N THR A 167 -3.40 -4.33 4.85
CA THR A 167 -2.21 -3.65 4.31
C THR A 167 -1.17 -3.31 5.39
N PRO A 168 -1.54 -2.70 6.54
CA PRO A 168 -0.59 -2.41 7.61
C PRO A 168 0.17 -3.65 8.09
N LYS A 169 -0.52 -4.78 8.22
CA LYS A 169 0.10 -6.05 8.60
C LYS A 169 1.07 -6.54 7.52
N LYS A 170 0.67 -6.49 6.24
CA LYS A 170 1.51 -6.95 5.11
C LYS A 170 2.83 -6.19 5.04
N ILE A 171 2.83 -4.89 5.33
CA ILE A 171 4.04 -4.06 5.28
C ILE A 171 4.81 -4.03 6.61
N GLY A 172 4.37 -4.77 7.63
CA GLY A 172 5.01 -4.82 8.95
C GLY A 172 4.80 -3.55 9.78
N MET A 173 3.82 -2.72 9.44
CA MET A 173 3.49 -1.50 10.17
C MET A 173 2.85 -1.80 11.52
N ILE A 174 2.07 -2.87 11.63
CA ILE A 174 1.48 -3.33 12.90
C ILE A 174 2.03 -4.71 13.25
N ARG A 175 2.14 -5.00 14.55
CA ARG A 175 2.72 -6.26 15.06
C ARG A 175 1.73 -7.40 15.13
N ASP A 176 0.47 -7.09 15.44
CA ASP A 176 -0.57 -8.09 15.71
C ASP A 176 -1.55 -8.21 14.54
N SER A 177 -2.77 -8.65 14.83
CA SER A 177 -3.87 -8.60 13.87
C SER A 177 -4.34 -7.16 13.63
N PRO A 178 -4.90 -6.86 12.45
CA PRO A 178 -5.57 -5.58 12.16
C PRO A 178 -6.51 -5.13 13.29
N TRP A 179 -7.38 -6.03 13.74
CA TRP A 179 -8.37 -5.80 14.78
C TRP A 179 -7.80 -5.34 16.14
N ARG A 180 -6.59 -5.80 16.50
CA ARG A 180 -5.94 -5.46 17.77
C ARG A 180 -5.02 -4.26 17.69
N SER A 181 -4.77 -3.74 16.48
CA SER A 181 -3.77 -2.71 16.24
C SER A 181 -4.32 -1.48 15.53
N GLN A 182 -5.54 -1.52 15.02
CA GLN A 182 -6.20 -0.41 14.33
C GLN A 182 -7.37 0.13 15.14
N CYS A 183 -7.71 1.39 14.90
CA CYS A 183 -8.94 1.98 15.37
C CYS A 183 -10.12 1.21 14.77
N TYR A 184 -11.00 0.72 15.63
CA TYR A 184 -12.22 0.03 15.24
C TYR A 184 -13.10 0.88 14.32
N CYS A 185 -13.17 2.18 14.58
CA CYS A 185 -14.06 3.09 13.86
C CYS A 185 -13.52 3.53 12.50
N CYS A 186 -12.21 3.78 12.39
CA CYS A 186 -11.64 4.41 11.19
C CYS A 186 -10.48 3.64 10.54
N GLY A 187 -10.14 2.45 11.01
CA GLY A 187 -9.05 1.62 10.47
C GLY A 187 -7.64 2.22 10.65
N HIS A 188 -7.53 3.38 11.29
CA HIS A 188 -6.25 4.05 11.52
C HIS A 188 -5.33 3.17 12.37
N PRO A 189 -4.06 2.95 12.00
CA PRO A 189 -3.14 2.12 12.77
C PRO A 189 -2.71 2.83 14.07
N LEU A 190 -2.97 2.18 15.21
CA LEU A 190 -2.74 2.71 16.56
C LEU A 190 -1.55 2.04 17.25
N LYS A 191 -1.44 0.70 17.15
CA LYS A 191 -0.28 -0.06 17.68
C LYS A 191 0.74 -0.31 16.57
N ILE A 192 1.53 0.72 16.26
CA ILE A 192 2.54 0.68 15.19
C ILE A 192 3.87 0.06 15.64
N SER A 193 4.55 -0.61 14.73
CA SER A 193 5.87 -1.18 14.93
C SER A 193 6.93 -0.07 15.01
N GLY A 194 8.06 -0.39 15.67
CA GLY A 194 9.11 0.59 15.95
C GLY A 194 9.67 1.29 14.69
N GLU A 195 9.73 0.59 13.55
CA GLU A 195 10.24 1.14 12.30
C GLU A 195 9.37 2.27 11.74
N TYR A 196 8.07 2.29 12.06
CA TYR A 196 7.13 3.30 11.58
C TYR A 196 6.90 4.44 12.58
N LYS A 197 7.51 4.39 13.78
CA LYS A 197 7.44 5.48 14.77
C LYS A 197 8.13 6.78 14.33
N ILE A 198 8.90 6.72 13.24
CA ILE A 198 9.50 7.90 12.60
C ILE A 198 8.42 8.85 12.02
N TYR A 199 7.23 8.33 11.73
CA TYR A 199 6.09 9.10 11.24
C TYR A 199 5.27 9.60 12.42
N LYS A 200 5.44 10.87 12.80
CA LYS A 200 4.69 11.46 13.92
C LYS A 200 3.24 11.72 13.53
N GLU A 201 2.99 12.05 12.27
CA GLU A 201 1.69 12.43 11.70
C GLU A 201 0.67 11.29 11.71
N ILE A 202 1.14 10.04 11.76
CA ILE A 202 0.27 8.86 11.81
C ILE A 202 0.09 8.33 13.24
N GLN A 203 0.73 8.94 14.24
CA GLN A 203 0.51 8.56 15.63
C GLN A 203 -0.71 9.30 16.17
N ARG A 204 -1.63 8.56 16.79
CA ARG A 204 -2.83 9.09 17.46
C ARG A 204 -2.91 8.48 18.84
N ASN A 205 -3.37 9.25 19.83
CA ASN A 205 -3.75 8.66 21.11
C ASN A 205 -5.00 7.80 20.93
N PHE A 206 -5.16 6.83 21.83
CA PHE A 206 -6.28 5.91 21.79
C PHE A 206 -6.60 5.33 23.16
N ILE A 207 -7.82 4.83 23.29
CA ILE A 207 -8.27 4.00 24.41
C ILE A 207 -8.27 2.54 23.97
N ASP A 208 -7.77 1.67 24.84
CA ASP A 208 -7.79 0.21 24.67
C ASP A 208 -8.95 -0.37 25.51
N TYR A 209 -9.95 -0.93 24.83
CA TYR A 209 -11.10 -1.59 25.46
C TYR A 209 -10.91 -3.11 25.62
N GLY A 210 -9.68 -3.61 25.44
CA GLY A 210 -9.34 -5.02 25.49
C GLY A 210 -9.54 -5.74 24.16
N GLU A 211 -10.76 -5.70 23.61
CA GLU A 211 -11.06 -6.37 22.33
C GLU A 211 -10.76 -5.50 21.10
N PHE A 212 -10.88 -4.18 21.25
CA PHE A 212 -10.70 -3.22 20.19
C PHE A 212 -10.09 -1.91 20.71
N LEU A 213 -9.57 -1.12 19.78
CA LEU A 213 -8.98 0.19 20.05
C LEU A 213 -9.83 1.29 19.43
N VAL A 214 -9.91 2.46 20.08
CA VAL A 214 -10.57 3.64 19.51
C VAL A 214 -9.66 4.85 19.65
N CYS A 215 -9.38 5.55 18.55
CA CYS A 215 -8.54 6.75 18.59
C CYS A 215 -9.29 7.97 19.15
N GLU A 216 -8.57 8.92 19.74
CA GLU A 216 -9.16 10.13 20.36
C GLU A 216 -10.10 10.87 19.41
N ARG A 217 -9.71 11.01 18.13
CA ARG A 217 -10.53 11.65 17.10
C ARG A 217 -11.89 10.97 16.93
N CYS A 218 -11.95 9.64 17.06
CA CYS A 218 -13.21 8.90 16.97
C CYS A 218 -13.99 8.90 18.29
N LEU A 219 -13.36 9.22 19.42
CA LEU A 219 -14.00 9.35 20.74
C LEU A 219 -14.60 10.73 20.97
N GLU A 220 -13.93 11.78 20.47
CA GLU A 220 -14.42 13.17 20.52
C GLU A 220 -15.65 13.36 19.65
N GLU A 221 -15.79 12.54 18.62
CA GLU A 221 -17.04 12.46 17.87
C GLU A 221 -18.05 11.60 18.61
N ASP A 222 -19.29 12.09 18.67
CA ASP A 222 -20.40 11.40 19.32
C ASP A 222 -20.63 10.01 18.67
N ILE A 223 -19.96 9.00 19.22
CA ILE A 223 -20.05 7.59 18.81
C ILE A 223 -21.51 7.14 18.88
N GLU A 224 -22.30 7.66 19.83
CA GLU A 224 -23.72 7.35 19.97
C GLU A 224 -24.59 8.05 18.91
N LYS A 225 -24.20 9.21 18.41
CA LYS A 225 -24.80 9.81 17.20
C LYS A 225 -24.53 8.94 15.97
N ARG A 226 -23.28 8.51 15.75
CA ARG A 226 -22.93 7.62 14.61
C ARG A 226 -23.55 6.24 14.72
N ARG A 227 -23.62 5.67 15.93
CA ARG A 227 -24.26 4.37 16.19
C ARG A 227 -25.76 4.46 15.89
N ARG A 228 -26.42 5.56 16.25
CA ARG A 228 -27.80 5.84 15.83
C ARG A 228 -27.90 5.99 14.32
N GLU A 229 -27.06 6.78 13.66
CA GLU A 229 -27.08 6.93 12.20
C GLU A 229 -26.88 5.59 11.46
N LEU A 230 -25.99 4.71 11.94
CA LEU A 230 -25.72 3.39 11.34
C LEU A 230 -26.78 2.33 11.66
N LEU A 231 -27.37 2.34 12.87
CA LEU A 231 -28.47 1.43 13.23
C LEU A 231 -29.79 1.84 12.58
N PHE A 232 -30.00 3.14 12.34
CA PHE A 232 -31.21 3.68 11.72
C PHE A 232 -31.10 3.87 10.19
N SER A 233 -29.95 3.60 9.57
CA SER A 233 -29.82 3.56 8.10
C SER A 233 -30.11 2.20 7.47
N LEU A 234 -30.42 1.17 8.27
CA LEU A 234 -30.92 -0.12 7.79
C LEU A 234 -32.44 -0.05 7.62
N GLU A 235 -32.91 0.74 6.66
CA GLU A 235 -34.19 0.39 6.05
C GLU A 235 -33.96 -0.89 5.25
N VAL A 236 -34.29 -2.03 5.86
CA VAL A 236 -34.41 -3.29 5.14
C VAL A 236 -35.44 -3.05 4.03
N PRO A 237 -35.08 -3.21 2.74
CA PRO A 237 -36.04 -3.06 1.67
C PRO A 237 -37.22 -4.00 1.94
N LYS A 238 -38.46 -3.48 1.89
CA LYS A 238 -39.68 -4.25 2.18
C LYS A 238 -39.79 -5.55 1.37
N GLU A 239 -39.08 -5.61 0.25
CA GLU A 239 -38.93 -6.75 -0.65
C GLU A 239 -38.32 -8.01 0.01
N PHE A 240 -37.70 -7.89 1.19
CA PHE A 240 -37.13 -9.00 1.96
C PHE A 240 -37.97 -9.42 3.18
N LEU A 241 -39.18 -8.87 3.33
CA LEU A 241 -40.10 -9.15 4.44
C LEU A 241 -41.40 -9.87 4.00
N GLU A 242 -41.47 -10.38 2.77
CA GLU A 242 -42.56 -11.25 2.28
C GLU A 242 -42.05 -12.67 1.99
#